data_AF-A0A1T1CAQ0-F1
#
_entry.id   AF-A0A1T1CAQ0-F1
#
_cell.length_a   1.000
_cell.length_b   1.000
_cell.length_c   1.000
_cell.angle_alpha   90.00
_cell.angle_beta   90.00
_cell.angle_gamma   90.00
#
_symmetry.space_group_name_H-M   'P 1'
#
loop_
_entity.id
_entity.type
_entity.pdbx_description
1 polymer ?
#
loop_
_entity_poly.entity_id
_entity_poly.type
_entity_poly.pdbx_seq_one_letter_code
_entity_poly.pdbx_strand_id
1 'polypeptide(L)' 'MKKRHEQKFLIFSLVLFLALNFPLLLLFDSTDSIAGLPIIYVYIFMVWFFSIVMSFMLIKKYDE' A
#
# COMPACT_ATOMS: atom_id res chain seq x y z
N MET A 1 0.11 11.53 25.47
CA MET A 1 -0.88 11.15 24.45
C MET A 1 -0.25 10.33 23.29
N LYS A 2 0.57 9.29 23.59
CA LYS A 2 1.32 8.51 22.57
C LYS A 2 0.50 7.42 21.84
N LYS A 3 -0.61 6.93 22.43
CA LYS A 3 -1.33 5.74 21.93
C LYS A 3 -2.10 5.92 20.60
N ARG A 4 -2.53 7.13 20.24
CA ARG A 4 -3.34 7.37 19.02
C ARG A 4 -2.55 7.29 17.71
N HIS A 5 -1.23 7.49 17.77
CA HIS A 5 -0.37 7.55 16.59
C HIS A 5 0.03 6.14 16.14
N GLU A 6 0.37 5.28 17.09
CA GLU A 6 0.65 3.86 16.83
C GLU A 6 -0.58 3.13 16.29
N GLN A 7 -1.78 3.45 16.80
CA GLN A 7 -3.03 2.87 16.28
C GLN A 7 -3.27 3.21 14.80
N LYS A 8 -2.98 4.44 14.37
CA LYS A 8 -3.11 4.83 12.97
C LYS A 8 -2.11 4.11 12.08
N PHE A 9 -0.88 3.91 12.57
CA PHE A 9 0.16 3.18 11.84
C PHE A 9 -0.17 1.68 11.73
N LEU A 10 -0.68 1.09 12.80
CA LEU A 10 -1.17 -0.30 12.83
C LEU A 10 -2.29 -0.54 11.82
N ILE A 11 -3.32 0.31 11.83
CA ILE A 11 -4.44 0.20 10.87
C ILE A 11 -3.92 0.36 9.43
N PHE A 12 -3.02 1.32 9.19
CA PHE A 12 -2.42 1.51 7.88
C PHE A 12 -1.67 0.27 7.39
N SER A 13 -0.82 -0.31 8.24
CA SER A 13 -0.10 -1.55 7.93
C SER A 13 -1.06 -2.71 7.69
N LEU A 14 -2.16 -2.79 8.45
CA LEU A 14 -3.17 -3.83 8.28
C LEU A 14 -3.87 -3.72 6.92
N VAL A 15 -4.22 -2.51 6.50
CA VAL A 15 -4.82 -2.24 5.19
C VAL A 15 -3.83 -2.59 4.08
N LEU A 16 -2.55 -2.24 4.24
CA LEU A 16 -1.52 -2.56 3.26
C LEU A 16 -1.27 -4.08 3.15
N PHE A 17 -1.28 -4.77 4.28
CA PHE A 17 -1.19 -6.23 4.35
C PHE A 17 -2.39 -6.91 3.68
N LEU A 18 -3.59 -6.36 3.88
CA LEU A 18 -4.78 -6.82 3.19
C LEU A 18 -4.66 -6.54 1.69
N ALA A 19 -4.24 -5.35 1.26
CA ALA A 19 -4.09 -5.02 -0.15
C ALA A 19 -3.07 -5.91 -0.88
N LEU A 20 -1.95 -6.26 -0.23
CA LEU A 20 -0.91 -7.13 -0.82
C LEU A 20 -1.09 -8.63 -0.51
N ASN A 21 -2.30 -9.03 -0.14
CA ASN A 21 -2.66 -10.41 0.09
C ASN A 21 -2.68 -11.23 -1.23
N PHE A 22 -2.28 -12.49 -1.17
CA PHE A 22 -2.20 -13.37 -2.35
C PHE A 22 -3.54 -13.55 -3.09
N PRO A 23 -4.67 -13.88 -2.43
CA PRO A 23 -6.00 -13.86 -3.05
C PRO A 23 -6.36 -12.56 -3.79
N LEU A 24 -6.03 -11.40 -3.24
CA LEU A 24 -6.28 -10.11 -3.91
C LEU A 24 -5.37 -9.90 -5.10
N LEU A 25 -4.11 -10.32 -5.02
CA LEU A 25 -3.18 -10.29 -6.15
C LEU A 25 -3.64 -11.18 -7.31
N LEU A 26 -4.22 -12.34 -7.01
CA LEU A 26 -4.79 -13.26 -8.01
C LEU A 26 -5.95 -12.65 -8.80
N LEU A 27 -6.67 -11.67 -8.26
CA LEU A 27 -7.71 -10.94 -9.03
C LEU A 27 -7.12 -10.15 -10.20
N PHE A 28 -5.84 -9.81 -10.11
CA PHE A 28 -5.08 -9.08 -11.13
C PHE A 28 -4.14 -9.99 -11.92
N ASP A 29 -4.16 -11.29 -11.66
CA ASP A 29 -3.43 -12.31 -12.43
C ASP A 29 -4.21 -12.65 -13.71
N SER A 30 -4.36 -11.64 -14.58
CA SER A 30 -4.93 -11.79 -15.91
C SER A 30 -3.84 -11.60 -16.97
N THR A 31 -4.08 -12.12 -18.17
CA THR A 31 -3.17 -11.94 -19.32
C THR A 31 -3.16 -10.50 -19.85
N ASP A 32 -3.98 -9.63 -19.26
CA ASP A 32 -4.07 -8.24 -19.65
C ASP A 32 -2.81 -7.47 -19.25
N SER A 33 -2.37 -6.60 -20.13
CA SER A 33 -1.19 -5.77 -19.92
C SER A 33 -1.51 -4.30 -20.17
N ILE A 34 -0.94 -3.43 -19.34
CA ILE A 34 -0.97 -1.98 -19.49
C ILE A 34 0.42 -1.56 -19.95
N ALA A 35 0.50 -0.92 -21.11
CA ALA A 35 1.78 -0.46 -21.70
C ALA A 35 2.84 -1.59 -21.83
N GLY A 36 2.41 -2.84 -22.06
CA GLY A 36 3.28 -4.01 -22.16
C GLY A 36 3.70 -4.63 -20.82
N LEU A 37 3.24 -4.09 -19.70
CA LEU A 37 3.45 -4.64 -18.36
C LEU A 37 2.20 -5.38 -17.87
N PRO A 38 2.33 -6.59 -17.30
CA PRO A 38 1.22 -7.28 -16.67
C PRO A 38 0.56 -6.42 -15.58
N ILE A 39 -0.77 -6.48 -15.52
CA ILE A 39 -1.58 -5.66 -14.61
C ILE A 39 -1.23 -5.86 -13.14
N ILE A 40 -0.83 -7.08 -12.76
CA ILE A 40 -0.39 -7.40 -11.40
C ILE A 40 0.79 -6.53 -10.95
N TYR A 41 1.75 -6.23 -11.85
CA TYR A 41 2.88 -5.38 -11.50
C TYR A 41 2.44 -3.94 -11.29
N VAL A 42 1.56 -3.43 -12.15
CA VAL A 42 1.01 -2.08 -12.01
C VAL A 42 0.31 -1.93 -10.65
N TYR A 43 -0.46 -2.93 -10.25
CA TYR A 43 -1.12 -2.97 -8.95
C TYR A 43 -0.11 -2.93 -7.79
N ILE A 44 0.89 -3.82 -7.79
CA ILE A 44 1.92 -3.89 -6.74
C ILE A 44 2.66 -2.55 -6.64
N PHE A 45 3.08 -1.97 -7.76
CA PHE A 45 3.76 -0.67 -7.78
C PHE A 45 2.88 0.46 -7.24
N MET A 46 1.59 0.46 -7.57
CA MET A 46 0.64 1.46 -7.03
C MET A 46 0.49 1.35 -5.51
N VAL A 47 0.29 0.14 -4.99
CA VAL A 47 0.16 -0.07 -3.54
C VAL A 47 1.46 0.28 -2.81
N TRP A 48 2.61 -0.08 -3.40
CA TRP A 48 3.92 0.27 -2.86
C TRP A 48 4.17 1.78 -2.85
N PHE A 49 3.87 2.47 -3.94
CA PHE A 49 3.99 3.93 -4.02
C PHE A 49 3.08 4.62 -2.99
N PHE A 50 1.83 4.15 -2.85
CA PHE A 50 0.91 4.64 -1.83
C PHE A 50 1.46 4.44 -0.41
N SER A 51 2.13 3.31 -0.15
CA SER A 51 2.83 3.06 1.11
C SER A 51 3.87 4.13 1.42
N ILE A 52 4.74 4.42 0.45
CA ILE A 52 5.82 5.41 0.62
C ILE A 52 5.23 6.80 0.91
N VAL A 53 4.25 7.21 0.11
CA VAL A 53 3.60 8.52 0.27
C VAL A 53 2.95 8.66 1.63
N MET A 54 2.21 7.64 2.08
CA MET A 54 1.58 7.65 3.40
C MET A 54 2.60 7.67 4.55
N SER A 55 3.65 6.86 4.47
CA SER A 55 4.76 6.90 5.43
C SER A 55 5.43 8.28 5.47
N PHE A 56 5.66 8.89 4.30
CA PHE A 56 6.24 10.22 4.19
C PHE A 56 5.32 11.31 4.80
N MET A 57 4.02 11.29 4.49
CA MET A 57 3.05 12.21 5.09
C MET A 57 2.96 12.07 6.61
N LEU A 58 3.05 10.83 7.11
CA LEU A 58 3.06 10.57 8.55
C LEU A 58 4.32 11.16 9.18
N ILE A 59 5.51 10.86 8.67
CA ILE A 59 6.78 11.38 9.20
C ILE A 59 6.79 12.91 9.21
N LYS A 60 6.45 13.55 8.07
CA LYS A 60 6.43 15.02 7.96
C LYS A 60 5.46 15.67 8.97
N LYS A 61 4.38 14.98 9.35
CA LYS A 61 3.40 15.48 10.32
C LYS A 61 3.87 15.32 11.79
N TYR A 62 4.93 14.57 12.05
CA TYR A 62 5.48 14.32 13.40
C TYR A 62 6.83 14.99 13.64
N ASP A 63 7.49 15.50 12.60
CA ASP A 63 8.70 16.34 12.71
C ASP A 63 8.38 17.82 13.02
N GLU A 64 7.10 18.17 13.22
CA GLU A 64 6.62 19.40 13.87
C GLU A 64 6.03 19.07 15.25
#